data_AF-A0AAD4QYM1-F1
#
_entry.id   AF-A0AAD4QYM1-F1
#
_cell.length_a   1.000
_cell.length_b   1.000
_cell.length_c   1.000
_cell.angle_alpha   90.00
_cell.angle_beta   90.00
_cell.angle_gamma   90.00
#
_symmetry.space_group_name_H-M   'P 1'
#
loop_
_entity.id
_entity.type
_entity.pdbx_description
1 polymer ?
#
loop_
_entity_poly.entity_id
_entity_poly.type
_entity_poly.pdbx_seq_one_letter_code
_entity_poly.pdbx_strand_id
1 'polypeptide(L)'
;MTMDEGNLSFRKDEIGMLSSFTSFNFAKFTQDVKECLPEKFLLFKACRIYEDELIALLMQSKGALKDTEDEERERKAKLCELYLKLGHVNLLAQDYARALSAYQKAYKLNEADYWKDPSGLYGLGLTYFHFRAYQP
;
A
#
# COMPACT_ATOMS: atom_id res chain seq x y z
N MET A 1 -15.30 28.48 -14.16
CA MET A 1 -14.32 27.49 -14.64
C MET A 1 -14.22 26.43 -13.57
N THR A 2 -15.18 25.50 -13.55
CA THR A 2 -15.20 24.39 -12.60
C THR A 2 -14.16 23.38 -13.08
N MET A 3 -13.10 23.18 -12.30
CA MET A 3 -12.20 22.07 -12.50
C MET A 3 -13.02 20.80 -12.29
N ASP A 4 -13.25 20.05 -13.37
CA ASP A 4 -13.67 18.66 -13.27
C ASP A 4 -12.50 17.93 -12.61
N GLU A 5 -12.58 17.73 -11.29
CA GLU A 5 -11.70 16.81 -10.58
C GLU A 5 -11.99 15.42 -11.15
N GLY A 6 -11.34 15.10 -12.27
CA GLY A 6 -11.45 13.83 -12.95
C GLY A 6 -11.14 12.75 -11.93
N ASN A 7 -12.20 12.07 -11.48
CA ASN A 7 -12.14 11.09 -10.41
C ASN A 7 -11.19 9.96 -10.85
N LEU A 8 -9.96 10.01 -10.36
CA LEU A 8 -8.87 9.14 -10.83
C LEU A 8 -9.23 7.73 -10.42
N SER A 9 -9.58 6.89 -11.39
CA SER A 9 -10.04 5.52 -11.17
C SER A 9 -9.25 4.54 -12.03
N PHE A 10 -9.14 3.30 -11.57
CA PHE A 10 -8.47 2.25 -12.32
C PHE A 10 -9.35 1.76 -13.47
N ARG A 11 -8.72 1.47 -14.61
CA ARG A 11 -9.35 0.73 -15.70
C ARG A 11 -9.40 -0.75 -15.36
N LYS A 12 -10.27 -1.51 -16.03
CA LYS A 12 -10.48 -2.94 -15.73
C LYS A 12 -9.22 -3.79 -15.93
N ASP A 13 -8.44 -3.48 -16.95
CA ASP A 13 -7.13 -4.08 -17.25
C ASP A 13 -6.10 -3.77 -16.16
N GLU A 14 -6.10 -2.53 -15.66
CA GLU A 14 -5.20 -2.09 -14.58
C GLU A 14 -5.48 -2.83 -13.27
N ILE A 15 -6.76 -3.08 -12.92
CA ILE A 15 -7.14 -3.79 -11.69
C ILE A 15 -6.52 -5.20 -11.64
N GLY A 16 -6.56 -5.93 -12.76
CA GLY A 16 -5.97 -7.26 -12.85
C GLY A 16 -4.43 -7.24 -12.71
N MET A 17 -3.78 -6.17 -13.16
CA MET A 17 -2.35 -6.01 -13.00
C MET A 17 -1.97 -5.63 -11.56
N LEU A 18 -2.77 -4.79 -10.90
CA LEU A 18 -2.52 -4.33 -9.52
C LEU A 18 -2.55 -5.46 -8.50
N SER A 19 -3.38 -6.48 -8.70
CA SER A 19 -3.39 -7.66 -7.81
C SER A 19 -2.08 -8.45 -7.87
N SER A 20 -1.32 -8.31 -8.98
CA SER A 20 0.01 -8.90 -9.11
C SER A 20 1.10 -8.08 -8.43
N PHE A 21 0.85 -6.82 -8.07
CA PHE A 21 1.85 -5.93 -7.48
C PHE A 21 2.05 -6.26 -5.99
N THR A 22 3.06 -7.08 -5.75
CA THR A 22 3.50 -7.45 -4.42
C THR A 22 4.98 -7.11 -4.25
N SER A 23 5.45 -7.15 -3.01
CA SER A 23 6.87 -7.00 -2.71
C SER A 23 7.75 -8.05 -3.43
N PHE A 24 7.22 -9.23 -3.78
CA PHE A 24 7.96 -10.25 -4.53
C PHE A 24 8.40 -9.80 -5.91
N ASN A 25 7.73 -8.79 -6.49
CA ASN A 25 8.13 -8.22 -7.76
C ASN A 25 9.33 -7.25 -7.64
N PHE A 26 9.87 -7.02 -6.44
CA PHE A 26 10.94 -6.05 -6.19
C PHE A 26 12.09 -6.17 -7.19
N ALA A 27 12.63 -7.38 -7.40
CA ALA A 27 13.72 -7.62 -8.36
C ALA A 27 13.37 -7.11 -9.77
N LYS A 28 12.17 -7.42 -10.28
CA LYS A 28 11.67 -6.97 -11.60
C LYS A 28 11.69 -5.44 -11.71
N PHE A 29 11.23 -4.74 -10.67
CA PHE A 29 11.10 -3.27 -10.70
C PHE A 29 12.42 -2.53 -10.41
N THR A 30 13.38 -3.21 -9.79
CA THR A 30 14.74 -2.70 -9.59
C THR A 30 15.67 -2.91 -10.79
N GLN A 31 15.39 -3.90 -11.63
CA GLN A 31 16.14 -4.16 -12.86
C GLN A 31 15.61 -3.34 -14.04
N ASP A 32 16.45 -3.21 -15.08
CA ASP A 32 16.32 -2.43 -16.32
C ASP A 32 15.07 -1.52 -16.50
N VAL A 33 15.29 -0.20 -16.51
CA VAL A 33 14.23 0.82 -16.43
C VAL A 33 13.29 0.81 -17.65
N LYS A 34 13.76 0.35 -18.82
CA LYS A 34 13.03 0.49 -20.09
C LYS A 34 11.91 -0.53 -20.30
N GLU A 35 12.04 -1.74 -19.74
CA GLU A 35 11.05 -2.80 -19.96
C GLU A 35 9.79 -2.65 -19.10
N CYS A 36 9.88 -1.94 -17.97
CA CYS A 36 8.79 -1.82 -16.98
C CYS A 36 8.15 -0.41 -16.91
N LEU A 37 8.31 0.42 -17.94
CA LEU A 37 7.77 1.80 -17.94
C LEU A 37 6.25 1.87 -17.73
N PRO A 38 5.42 1.04 -18.40
CA PRO A 38 3.97 1.05 -18.20
C PRO A 38 3.58 0.70 -16.77
N GLU A 39 4.19 -0.35 -16.19
CA GLU A 39 3.93 -0.75 -14.81
C GLU A 39 4.37 0.33 -13.82
N LYS A 40 5.49 1.02 -14.07
CA LYS A 40 5.93 2.14 -13.23
C LYS A 40 4.94 3.30 -13.25
N PHE A 41 4.34 3.64 -14.40
CA PHE A 41 3.28 4.65 -14.44
C PHE A 41 2.06 4.22 -13.61
N LEU A 42 1.70 2.93 -13.70
CA LEU A 42 0.61 2.37 -12.92
C LEU A 42 0.89 2.43 -11.41
N LEU A 43 2.14 2.25 -10.95
CA LEU A 43 2.51 2.43 -9.55
C LEU A 43 2.17 3.85 -9.05
N PHE A 44 2.53 4.89 -9.79
CA PHE A 44 2.24 6.27 -9.38
C PHE A 44 0.74 6.56 -9.32
N LYS A 45 -0.01 6.05 -10.31
CA LYS A 45 -1.48 6.13 -10.29
C LYS A 45 -2.05 5.40 -9.07
N ALA A 46 -1.50 4.23 -8.75
CA ALA A 46 -1.94 3.42 -7.62
C ALA A 46 -1.65 4.08 -6.28
N CYS A 47 -0.46 4.66 -6.09
CA CYS A 47 -0.12 5.41 -4.89
C CYS A 47 -1.16 6.50 -4.61
N ARG A 48 -1.51 7.30 -5.62
CA ARG A 48 -2.47 8.39 -5.46
C ARG A 48 -3.87 7.89 -5.08
N ILE A 49 -4.38 6.90 -5.81
CA ILE A 49 -5.73 6.35 -5.54
C ILE A 49 -5.79 5.72 -4.15
N TYR A 50 -4.77 4.94 -3.75
CA TYR A 50 -4.75 4.32 -2.43
C TYR A 50 -4.57 5.34 -1.30
N GLU A 51 -3.82 6.43 -1.52
CA GLU A 51 -3.74 7.54 -0.56
C GLU A 51 -5.09 8.24 -0.39
N ASP A 52 -5.81 8.50 -1.49
CA ASP A 52 -7.14 9.12 -1.46
C ASP A 52 -8.16 8.21 -0.75
N GLU A 53 -8.15 6.90 -1.05
CA GLU A 53 -8.98 5.89 -0.38
C GLU A 53 -8.68 5.82 1.13
N LEU A 54 -7.39 5.90 1.49
CA LEU A 54 -6.96 5.86 2.88
C LEU A 54 -7.47 7.07 3.66
N ILE A 55 -7.38 8.25 3.07
CA ILE A 55 -7.88 9.50 3.67
C ILE A 55 -9.39 9.39 3.88
N ALA A 56 -10.14 8.90 2.90
CA ALA A 56 -11.58 8.71 3.01
C ALA A 56 -11.96 7.76 4.16
N LEU A 57 -11.29 6.61 4.29
CA LEU A 57 -11.52 5.66 5.38
C LEU A 57 -11.18 6.25 6.76
N LEU A 58 -10.09 7.01 6.86
CA LEU A 58 -9.70 7.67 8.12
C LEU A 58 -10.64 8.82 8.50
N MET A 59 -11.18 9.55 7.52
CA MET A 59 -12.19 10.59 7.77
C MET A 59 -13.50 10.00 8.28
N GLN A 60 -13.95 8.89 7.70
CA GLN A 60 -15.12 8.14 8.17
C GLN A 60 -14.94 7.69 9.62
N SER A 61 -13.73 7.26 10.00
CA SER A 61 -13.43 6.84 11.38
C SER A 61 -13.54 7.97 12.41
N LYS A 62 -13.12 9.19 12.07
CA LYS A 62 -13.19 10.32 13.00
C LYS A 62 -14.61 10.85 13.23
N GLY A 63 -15.53 10.60 12.29
CA GLY A 63 -16.93 11.05 12.36
C GLY A 63 -17.90 10.02 12.96
N ALA A 64 -17.47 8.77 13.13
CA ALA A 64 -18.34 7.69 13.61
C ALA A 64 -18.44 7.69 15.14
N LEU A 65 -19.63 8.04 15.67
CA LEU A 65 -19.83 8.21 17.11
C LEU A 65 -20.23 6.91 17.85
N LYS A 66 -20.27 5.75 17.18
CA LYS A 66 -20.57 4.41 17.76
C LYS A 66 -20.43 3.36 16.66
N ASP A 67 -19.20 2.94 16.35
CA ASP A 67 -19.04 1.70 15.57
C ASP A 67 -19.33 0.51 16.49
N THR A 68 -20.01 -0.50 15.97
CA THR A 68 -20.05 -1.81 16.61
C THR A 68 -18.65 -2.45 16.58
N GLU A 69 -18.37 -3.40 17.49
CA GLU A 69 -17.07 -4.09 17.52
C GLU A 69 -16.74 -4.78 16.18
N ASP A 70 -17.77 -5.27 15.47
CA ASP A 70 -17.64 -5.91 14.16
C ASP A 70 -17.30 -4.89 13.05
N GLU A 71 -17.96 -3.72 13.03
CA GLU A 71 -17.66 -2.65 12.09
C GLU A 71 -16.24 -2.08 12.30
N GLU A 72 -15.83 -1.94 13.57
CA GLU A 72 -14.46 -1.54 13.89
C GLU A 72 -13.44 -2.55 13.38
N ARG A 73 -13.72 -3.86 13.56
CA ARG A 73 -12.84 -4.93 13.09
C ARG A 73 -12.74 -4.95 11.57
N GLU A 74 -13.87 -4.86 10.87
CA GLU A 74 -13.90 -4.83 9.41
C GLU A 74 -13.15 -3.60 8.88
N ARG A 75 -13.32 -2.44 9.51
CA ARG A 75 -12.58 -1.23 9.14
C ARG A 75 -11.07 -1.39 9.37
N LYS A 76 -10.64 -1.97 10.50
CA LYS A 76 -9.21 -2.25 10.74
C LYS A 76 -8.65 -3.21 9.71
N ALA A 77 -9.41 -4.23 9.29
CA ALA A 77 -9.02 -5.15 8.23
C ALA A 77 -8.84 -4.42 6.89
N LYS A 78 -9.79 -3.57 6.49
CA LYS A 78 -9.69 -2.73 5.27
C LYS A 78 -8.49 -1.78 5.31
N LEU A 79 -8.26 -1.12 6.45
CA LEU A 79 -7.08 -0.26 6.65
C LEU A 79 -5.77 -1.05 6.53
N CYS A 80 -5.71 -2.25 7.12
CA CYS A 80 -4.54 -3.12 7.04
C CYS A 80 -4.24 -3.51 5.59
N GLU A 81 -5.26 -3.95 4.83
CA GLU A 81 -5.13 -4.30 3.42
C GLU A 81 -4.65 -3.11 2.58
N LEU A 82 -5.21 -1.92 2.81
CA LEU A 82 -4.83 -0.72 2.09
C LEU A 82 -3.40 -0.27 2.40
N TYR A 83 -2.97 -0.37 3.65
CA TYR A 83 -1.58 -0.11 4.03
C TYR A 83 -0.61 -1.12 3.41
N LEU A 84 -0.99 -2.40 3.28
CA LEU A 84 -0.17 -3.39 2.58
C LEU A 84 -0.02 -3.03 1.09
N LYS A 85 -1.13 -2.72 0.42
CA LYS A 85 -1.12 -2.25 -0.98
C LYS A 85 -0.22 -1.03 -1.16
N LEU A 86 -0.36 -0.01 -0.30
CA LEU A 86 0.51 1.16 -0.27
C LEU A 86 1.97 0.79 -0.05
N GLY A 87 2.25 -0.13 0.87
CA GLY A 87 3.59 -0.64 1.12
C GLY A 87 4.21 -1.25 -0.14
N HIS A 88 3.48 -2.13 -0.82
CA HIS A 88 3.94 -2.78 -2.05
C HIS A 88 4.21 -1.76 -3.16
N VAL A 89 3.27 -0.87 -3.46
CA VAL A 89 3.45 0.08 -4.57
C VAL A 89 4.59 1.06 -4.31
N ASN A 90 4.73 1.54 -3.07
CA ASN A 90 5.85 2.44 -2.72
C ASN A 90 7.19 1.71 -2.74
N LEU A 91 7.24 0.44 -2.30
CA LEU A 91 8.46 -0.37 -2.38
C LEU A 91 8.89 -0.60 -3.84
N LEU A 92 7.94 -0.95 -4.72
CA LEU A 92 8.21 -1.14 -6.15
C LEU A 92 8.57 0.19 -6.85
N ALA A 93 8.07 1.31 -6.36
CA ALA A 93 8.45 2.66 -6.78
C ALA A 93 9.77 3.13 -6.15
N GLN A 94 10.40 2.33 -5.29
CA GLN A 94 11.62 2.63 -4.55
C GLN A 94 11.51 3.82 -3.57
N ASP A 95 10.29 4.18 -3.17
CA ASP A 95 10.05 5.08 -2.03
C ASP A 95 10.04 4.26 -0.73
N TYR A 96 11.23 3.89 -0.28
CA TYR A 96 11.40 3.03 0.89
C TYR A 96 10.82 3.65 2.17
N ALA A 97 10.86 4.99 2.30
CA ALA A 97 10.39 5.67 3.52
C ALA A 97 8.86 5.57 3.65
N ARG A 98 8.12 5.82 2.55
CA ARG A 98 6.66 5.60 2.54
C ARG A 98 6.32 4.14 2.68
N ALA A 99 7.07 3.25 2.02
CA ALA A 99 6.85 1.81 2.13
C ALA A 99 6.98 1.32 3.57
N LEU A 100 8.06 1.70 4.27
CA LEU A 100 8.28 1.34 5.68
C LEU A 100 7.13 1.84 6.57
N SER A 101 6.74 3.10 6.41
CA SER A 101 5.64 3.70 7.18
C SER A 101 4.33 2.93 6.97
N ALA A 102 4.01 2.57 5.72
CA ALA A 102 2.81 1.80 5.40
C ALA A 102 2.86 0.39 6.00
N TYR A 103 3.96 -0.34 5.83
CA TYR A 103 4.10 -1.68 6.40
C TYR A 103 4.03 -1.69 7.92
N GLN A 104 4.65 -0.74 8.61
CA GLN A 104 4.57 -0.63 10.07
C GLN A 104 3.14 -0.33 10.55
N LYS A 105 2.37 0.48 9.82
CA LYS A 105 0.96 0.73 10.14
C LYS A 105 0.11 -0.53 9.93
N ALA A 106 0.31 -1.27 8.84
CA ALA A 106 -0.35 -2.56 8.63
C ALA A 106 -0.01 -3.57 9.74
N TYR A 107 1.28 -3.67 10.11
CA TYR A 107 1.73 -4.54 11.19
C TYR A 107 1.03 -4.23 12.52
N LYS A 108 0.95 -2.94 12.90
CA LYS A 108 0.27 -2.53 14.13
C LYS A 108 -1.23 -2.81 14.13
N LEU A 109 -1.88 -2.81 12.98
CA LEU A 109 -3.31 -3.10 12.87
C LEU A 109 -3.63 -4.60 12.96
N ASN A 110 -2.67 -5.46 12.62
CA ASN A 110 -2.88 -6.91 12.54
C ASN A 110 -1.69 -7.74 13.06
N GLU A 111 -1.11 -7.36 14.21
CA GLU A 111 0.16 -7.92 14.69
C GLU A 111 0.13 -9.45 14.87
N ALA A 112 -0.96 -9.98 15.43
CA ALA A 112 -1.11 -11.41 15.72
C ALA A 112 -1.15 -12.29 14.45
N ASP A 113 -1.64 -11.74 13.34
CA ASP A 113 -1.89 -12.47 12.09
C ASP A 113 -1.08 -11.95 10.92
N TYR A 114 -0.23 -10.95 11.11
CA TYR A 114 0.56 -10.33 10.05
C TYR A 114 1.46 -11.34 9.32
N TRP A 115 1.92 -12.36 10.04
CA TRP A 115 2.73 -13.44 9.49
C TRP A 115 2.02 -14.26 8.40
N LYS A 116 0.69 -14.21 8.33
CA LYS A 116 -0.11 -14.85 7.29
C LYS A 116 -0.02 -14.16 5.94
N ASP A 117 0.59 -12.97 5.86
CA ASP A 117 0.96 -12.31 4.61
C ASP A 117 2.49 -12.36 4.39
N PRO A 118 2.98 -13.38 3.67
CA PRO A 118 4.40 -13.51 3.35
C PRO A 118 4.94 -12.34 2.54
N SER A 119 4.11 -11.71 1.72
CA SER A 119 4.53 -10.59 0.88
C SER A 119 4.69 -9.32 1.73
N GLY A 120 3.79 -9.06 2.67
CA GLY A 120 3.93 -7.98 3.64
C GLY A 120 5.22 -8.10 4.45
N LEU A 121 5.49 -9.28 5.02
CA LEU A 121 6.71 -9.56 5.76
C LEU A 121 7.98 -9.38 4.92
N TYR A 122 8.00 -9.91 3.69
CA TYR A 122 9.13 -9.76 2.78
C TYR A 122 9.40 -8.29 2.45
N GLY A 123 8.36 -7.52 2.16
CA GLY A 123 8.48 -6.09 1.87
C GLY A 123 8.96 -5.28 3.08
N LEU A 124 8.42 -5.56 4.26
CA LEU A 124 8.88 -4.94 5.51
C LEU A 124 10.37 -5.25 5.77
N GLY A 125 10.77 -6.50 5.59
CA GLY A 125 12.17 -6.93 5.69
C GLY A 125 13.10 -6.19 4.72
N LEU A 126 12.70 -6.03 3.45
CA LEU A 126 13.46 -5.26 2.47
C LEU A 126 13.61 -3.78 2.88
N THR A 127 12.56 -3.17 3.42
CA THR A 127 12.64 -1.78 3.89
C THR A 127 13.56 -1.65 5.11
N TYR A 128 13.52 -2.58 6.07
CA TYR A 128 14.45 -2.58 7.20
C TYR A 128 15.90 -2.82 6.76
N PHE A 129 16.12 -3.72 5.80
CA PHE A 129 17.44 -3.95 5.22
C PHE A 129 17.97 -2.69 4.52
N HIS A 130 17.12 -2.00 3.76
CA HIS A 130 17.46 -0.74 3.10
C HIS A 130 17.86 0.35 4.12
N PHE A 131 17.10 0.50 5.20
CA PHE A 131 17.41 1.49 6.27
C PHE A 131 18.41 0.99 7.33
N ARG A 132 18.90 -0.26 7.21
CA ARG A 132 19.93 -0.87 8.08
C ARG A 132 19.67 -0.78 9.59
N ALA A 133 18.51 -1.23 10.04
CA ALA A 133 18.33 -1.63 11.45
C ALA A 133 19.13 -2.93 11.70
N TYR A 134 20.20 -3.01 12.50
CA TYR A 134 20.72 -2.12 13.56
C TYR A 134 22.25 -1.88 13.41
N GLN A 135 22.72 -0.65 13.68
CA GLN A 135 24.13 -0.41 14.05
C GLN A 135 24.35 -0.89 15.50
N PRO A 136 25.43 -1.65 15.81
CA PRO A 136 25.74 -2.12 17.16
C PRO A 136 26.09 -0.99 18.12
#